data_AF-A0A1D7Y4I1-F1
#
_entry.id   AF-A0A1D7Y4I1-F1
#
_cell.length_a   1.000
_cell.length_b   1.000
_cell.length_c   1.000
_cell.angle_alpha   90.00
_cell.angle_beta   90.00
_cell.angle_gamma   90.00
#
_symmetry.space_group_name_H-M   'P 1'
#
loop_
_entity.id
_entity.type
_entity.pdbx_description
1 polymer ?
#
loop_
_entity_poly.entity_id
_entity_poly.type
_entity_poly.pdbx_seq_one_letter_code
_entity_poly.pdbx_strand_id
1 'polypeptide(L)'
;MRCGICGSARLSPVGELSSGERSYERLRLKFRRPGFFKPRPEFEASLGRVCRDCGALFAFLTESDRRELDAAAEDLIEVEDVVPVPHPWDPPVG
;
A
#
# COMPACT_ATOMS: atom_id res chain seq x y z
N MET A 1 8.55 15.82 -9.44
CA MET A 1 8.43 14.87 -8.31
C MET A 1 9.73 14.90 -7.52
N ARG A 2 9.67 14.99 -6.19
CA ARG A 2 10.84 15.00 -5.30
C ARG A 2 10.78 13.80 -4.37
N CYS A 3 11.92 13.36 -3.87
CA CYS A 3 12.02 12.35 -2.84
C CYS A 3 11.26 12.83 -1.59
N GLY A 4 10.24 12.09 -1.14
CA GLY A 4 9.49 12.42 0.07
C GLY A 4 10.30 12.28 1.36
N ILE A 5 11.45 11.61 1.32
CA ILE A 5 12.32 11.37 2.48
C ILE A 5 13.37 12.48 2.64
N CYS A 6 14.05 12.87 1.55
CA CYS A 6 15.18 13.83 1.61
C CYS A 6 15.01 15.08 0.74
N GLY A 7 13.89 15.24 0.02
CA GLY A 7 13.60 16.40 -0.83
C GLY A 7 14.36 16.46 -2.17
N SER A 8 15.28 15.52 -2.43
CA SER A 8 16.07 15.46 -3.65
C SER A 8 15.20 15.31 -4.91
N ALA A 9 15.63 15.95 -6.01
CA ALA A 9 15.06 15.79 -7.34
C ALA A 9 15.73 14.66 -8.15
N ARG A 10 16.81 14.04 -7.66
CA ARG A 10 17.58 13.02 -8.36
C ARG A 10 16.96 11.64 -8.21
N LEU A 11 15.81 11.44 -8.84
CA LEU A 11 15.13 10.13 -8.90
C LEU A 11 15.63 9.30 -10.10
N SER A 12 15.64 7.98 -9.97
CA SER A 12 15.89 7.06 -11.08
C SER A 12 14.76 7.11 -12.12
N PRO A 13 14.98 6.55 -13.32
CA PRO A 13 13.89 6.09 -14.18
C PRO A 13 12.96 5.12 -13.42
N VAL A 14 11.75 4.93 -13.95
CA VAL A 14 10.84 3.89 -13.46
C VAL A 14 11.43 2.53 -13.80
N GLY A 15 11.42 1.62 -12.83
CA GLY A 15 11.70 0.20 -13.04
C GLY A 15 10.53 -0.65 -12.57
N GLU A 16 10.55 -1.93 -12.96
CA GLU A 16 9.63 -2.94 -12.46
C GLU A 16 10.11 -3.47 -11.09
N LEU A 17 9.16 -3.72 -10.19
CA LEU A 17 9.39 -4.34 -8.89
C LEU A 17 8.87 -5.78 -8.90
N SER A 18 9.73 -6.70 -8.47
CA SER A 18 9.38 -8.08 -8.16
C SER A 18 9.62 -8.35 -6.67
N SER A 19 8.81 -9.23 -6.09
CA SER A 19 8.91 -9.69 -4.71
C SER A 19 9.53 -11.09 -4.70
N GLY A 20 10.81 -11.22 -4.37
CA GLY A 20 11.40 -12.51 -3.97
C GLY A 20 11.45 -13.62 -5.03
N GLU A 21 11.70 -14.86 -4.57
CA GLU A 21 12.22 -16.01 -5.33
C GLU A 21 11.53 -16.35 -6.66
N ARG A 22 10.30 -15.90 -6.87
CA ARG A 22 9.52 -16.19 -8.07
C ARG A 22 9.16 -14.91 -8.79
N SER A 23 9.48 -14.83 -10.08
CA SER A 23 9.29 -13.65 -10.93
C SER A 23 7.83 -13.15 -11.04
N TYR A 24 6.85 -13.94 -10.61
CA TYR A 24 5.44 -13.59 -10.59
C TYR A 24 4.92 -13.13 -9.23
N GLU A 25 5.71 -13.25 -8.16
CA GLU A 25 5.36 -12.67 -6.86
C GLU A 25 5.62 -11.16 -6.95
N ARG A 26 4.56 -10.37 -6.83
CA ARG A 26 4.61 -8.90 -6.93
C ARG A 26 4.24 -8.29 -5.59
N LEU A 27 4.76 -7.09 -5.32
CA LEU A 27 4.38 -6.35 -4.12
C LEU A 27 2.90 -5.96 -4.22
N ARG A 28 2.13 -6.22 -3.16
CA ARG A 28 0.69 -5.94 -3.13
C ARG A 28 0.36 -5.05 -1.94
N LEU A 29 -0.38 -3.98 -2.21
CA LEU A 29 -0.92 -3.09 -1.20
C LEU A 29 -2.34 -3.52 -0.88
N LYS A 30 -2.62 -3.84 0.38
CA LYS A 30 -3.93 -4.35 0.83
C LYS A 30 -4.60 -3.36 1.75
N PHE A 31 -5.87 -3.05 1.47
CA PHE A 31 -6.67 -2.15 2.31
C PHE A 31 -7.79 -2.91 3.03
N ARG A 32 -8.29 -2.32 4.12
CA ARG A 32 -9.51 -2.78 4.79
C ARG A 32 -10.73 -2.07 4.19
N ARG A 33 -11.90 -2.70 4.29
CA ARG A 33 -13.19 -2.15 3.83
C ARG A 33 -14.26 -2.41 4.90
N PRO A 34 -15.22 -1.50 5.13
CA PRO A 34 -16.32 -1.75 6.06
C PRO A 34 -17.23 -2.88 5.56
N GLY A 35 -17.50 -3.85 6.44
CA GLY A 35 -18.33 -5.03 6.18
C GLY A 35 -17.59 -6.35 6.39
N PHE A 36 -18.08 -7.18 7.33
CA PHE A 36 -17.40 -8.39 7.83
C PHE A 36 -17.11 -9.46 6.74
N PHE A 37 -17.80 -9.39 5.60
CA PHE A 37 -17.69 -10.37 4.50
C PHE A 37 -17.25 -9.79 3.15
N LYS A 38 -16.81 -8.52 3.08
CA LYS A 38 -16.35 -7.95 1.80
C LYS A 38 -14.90 -8.34 1.50
N PRO A 39 -14.56 -8.70 0.25
CA PRO A 39 -13.17 -8.94 -0.15
C PRO A 39 -12.32 -7.69 0.08
N ARG A 40 -11.13 -7.87 0.65
CA ARG A 40 -10.16 -6.78 0.85
C ARG A 40 -9.64 -6.36 -0.51
N PRO A 41 -9.74 -5.08 -0.90
CA PRO A 41 -9.14 -4.62 -2.14
C PRO A 41 -7.62 -4.74 -2.03
N GLU A 42 -7.02 -5.40 -3.03
CA GLU A 42 -5.59 -5.60 -3.17
C GLU A 42 -5.14 -4.95 -4.49
N PHE A 43 -4.14 -4.09 -4.42
CA PHE A 43 -3.60 -3.38 -5.57
C PHE A 43 -2.14 -3.78 -5.80
N GLU A 44 -1.75 -3.96 -7.05
CA GLU A 44 -0.41 -4.39 -7.40
C GLU A 44 0.54 -3.19 -7.51
N ALA A 45 1.57 -3.16 -6.65
CA ALA A 45 2.64 -2.18 -6.70
C ALA A 45 3.85 -2.76 -7.46
N SER A 46 3.73 -2.86 -8.79
CA SER A 46 4.74 -3.46 -9.66
C SER A 46 5.73 -2.46 -10.25
N LEU A 47 5.63 -1.17 -9.94
CA LEU A 47 6.54 -0.13 -10.43
C LEU A 47 7.26 0.57 -9.28
N GLY A 48 8.50 1.00 -9.54
CA GLY A 48 9.31 1.67 -8.53
C GLY A 48 10.27 2.73 -9.06
N ARG A 49 10.65 3.66 -8.19
CA ARG A 49 11.76 4.61 -8.39
C ARG A 49 12.65 4.66 -7.16
N VAL A 50 13.94 4.83 -7.37
CA VAL A 50 14.93 4.99 -6.31
C VAL A 50 15.44 6.43 -6.28
N CYS A 51 15.50 7.04 -5.09
CA CYS A 51 16.25 8.27 -4.88
C CYS A 51 17.74 7.97 -4.93
N ARG A 52 18.44 8.62 -5.85
CA ARG A 52 19.88 8.39 -6.05
C ARG A 52 20.77 9.02 -4.98
N ASP A 53 20.20 9.87 -4.12
CA ASP A 53 20.97 10.53 -3.05
C ASP A 53 20.82 9.83 -1.70
N CYS A 54 19.62 9.39 -1.32
CA CYS A 54 19.38 8.75 -0.02
C CYS A 54 18.97 7.26 -0.12
N GLY A 55 18.88 6.69 -1.32
CA GLY A 55 18.53 5.29 -1.53
C GLY A 55 17.06 4.91 -1.29
N ALA A 56 16.19 5.87 -0.97
CA ALA A 56 14.77 5.58 -0.74
C ALA A 56 14.10 4.99 -1.98
N LEU A 57 13.41 3.85 -1.81
CA LEU A 57 12.64 3.18 -2.85
C LEU A 57 11.16 3.54 -2.70
N PHE A 58 10.57 4.07 -3.77
CA PHE A 58 9.15 4.42 -3.86
C PHE A 58 8.45 3.42 -4.77
N ALA A 59 7.69 2.50 -4.17
CA ALA A 59 6.79 1.61 -4.92
C ALA A 59 5.48 2.35 -5.23
N PHE A 60 4.95 2.16 -6.44
CA PHE A 60 3.68 2.76 -6.86
C PHE A 60 2.93 1.87 -7.84
N LEU A 61 1.64 2.15 -7.97
CA LEU A 61 0.69 1.39 -8.77
C LEU A 61 0.85 1.67 -10.27
N THR A 62 0.40 0.71 -11.09
CA THR A 62 0.19 0.96 -12.53
C THR A 62 -0.93 1.98 -12.75
N GLU A 63 -1.09 2.49 -13.97
CA GLU A 63 -2.20 3.40 -14.26
C GLU A 63 -3.57 2.74 -14.03
N SER A 64 -3.72 1.48 -14.43
CA SER A 64 -4.94 0.70 -14.23
C SER A 64 -5.25 0.53 -12.74
N ASP A 65 -4.28 0.03 -11.97
CA ASP A 65 -4.42 -0.16 -10.52
C ASP A 65 -4.67 1.17 -9.79
N ARG A 66 -4.06 2.27 -10.24
CA ARG A 66 -4.30 3.61 -9.68
C ARG A 66 -5.74 4.08 -9.92
N ARG A 67 -6.30 3.83 -11.10
CA ARG A 67 -7.71 4.17 -11.40
C ARG A 67 -8.68 3.33 -10.56
N GLU A 68 -8.37 2.05 -10.37
CA GLU A 68 -9.16 1.19 -9.49
C GLU A 68 -9.09 1.64 -8.03
N LEU A 69 -7.91 2.05 -7.56
CA LEU A 69 -7.72 2.61 -6.23
C LEU A 69 -8.56 3.89 -6.04
N ASP A 70 -8.48 4.82 -7.00
CA ASP A 70 -9.22 6.08 -6.97
C ASP A 70 -10.74 5.85 -6.90
N ALA A 71 -11.25 4.88 -7.66
CA ALA A 71 -12.67 4.50 -7.64
C ALA A 71 -13.11 3.85 -6.31
N ALA A 72 -12.18 3.25 -5.56
CA ALA A 72 -12.46 2.58 -4.30
C ALA A 72 -12.15 3.44 -3.06
N ALA A 73 -11.45 4.57 -3.22
CA ALA A 73 -10.77 5.29 -2.14
C ALA A 73 -11.69 5.67 -0.97
N GLU A 74 -12.89 6.18 -1.25
CA GLU A 74 -13.87 6.59 -0.23
C GLU A 74 -14.37 5.44 0.66
N ASP A 75 -14.22 4.19 0.21
CA ASP A 75 -14.63 3.00 0.95
C ASP A 75 -13.47 2.33 1.71
N LEU A 76 -12.25 2.86 1.63
CA LEU A 76 -11.07 2.27 2.25
C LEU A 76 -10.89 2.80 3.67
N ILE A 77 -10.49 1.91 4.59
CA ILE A 77 -10.15 2.27 5.97
C ILE A 77 -8.68 1.95 6.19
N GLU A 78 -8.00 2.80 6.98
CA GLU A 78 -6.63 2.55 7.42
C GLU A 78 -6.54 1.24 8.23
N VAL A 79 -5.36 0.65 8.26
CA VAL A 79 -5.14 -0.59 9.03
C VAL A 79 -5.20 -0.32 10.55
N GLU A 80 -4.87 0.90 10.98
CA GLU A 80 -4.74 1.30 12.39
C GLU A 80 -6.08 1.76 13.02
N ASP A 81 -7.07 2.17 12.22
CA ASP A 81 -8.39 2.64 12.70
C ASP A 81 -9.34 1.53 13.17
N VAL A 82 -8.85 0.30 13.32
CA VAL A 82 -9.65 -0.81 13.82
C VAL A 82 -9.73 -0.72 15.34
N VAL A 83 -10.87 -0.23 15.85
CA VAL A 83 -11.25 -0.48 17.25
C VAL A 83 -11.27 -2.00 17.45
N PRO A 84 -10.53 -2.57 18.42
CA PRO A 84 -10.62 -3.99 18.70
C PRO A 84 -12.09 -4.33 18.95
N VAL A 85 -12.63 -5.30 18.21
CA VAL A 85 -13.95 -5.84 18.53
C VAL A 85 -13.80 -6.51 19.90
N PRO A 86 -14.48 -6.03 20.96
CA PRO A 86 -14.38 -6.66 22.27
C PRO A 86 -14.85 -8.10 22.16
N HIS A 87 -14.01 -9.05 22.54
CA HIS A 87 -14.45 -10.42 22.69
C HIS A 87 -15.38 -10.54 23.90
N PRO A 88 -16.34 -11.49 23.88
CA PRO A 88 -17.28 -11.68 25.00
C PRO A 88 -16.61 -12.01 26.35
N TRP A 89 -15.33 -12.40 26.34
CA TRP A 89 -14.52 -12.75 27.49
C TRP A 89 -13.48 -11.68 27.85
N ASP A 90 -13.47 -10.53 27.18
CA ASP A 90 -12.56 -9.45 27.54
C ASP A 90 -13.01 -8.82 28.88
N PRO A 91 -12.11 -8.62 29.84
CA PRO A 91 -12.43 -7.94 31.09
C PRO A 91 -12.82 -6.48 30.80
N PRO A 92 -13.75 -5.89 31.59
CA PRO A 92 -14.12 -4.49 31.42
C PRO A 92 -12.88 -3.60 31.57
N VAL A 93 -12.67 -2.72 30.59
CA VAL A 93 -11.64 -1.69 30.65
C VAL A 93 -12.10 -0.67 31.70
N GLY A 94 -11.44 -0.68 32.85
CA GLY A 94 -11.66 0.26 33.96
C GLY A 94 -10.87 1.54 33.80
#